data_AF-A0A7G2LVT4-F1
#
_entry.id   AF-A0A7G2LVT4-F1
#
_cell.length_a   1.000
_cell.length_b   1.000
_cell.length_c   1.000
_cell.angle_alpha   90.00
_cell.angle_beta   90.00
_cell.angle_gamma   90.00
#
_symmetry.space_group_name_H-M   'P 1'
#
loop_
_entity.id
_entity.type
_entity.pdbx_description
1 polymer ?
#
loop_
_entity_poly.entity_id
_entity_poly.type
_entity_poly.pdbx_seq_one_letter_code
_entity_poly.pdbx_strand_id
1 'polypeptide(L)'
;MQMRQTRLRRHTRLTLMAGTSAILLAGCENQPLDYDMRSTFGDGFSTAEAARGPLADRPKPDARGVIAYPNYQVAVARRGDTLKDVAARVGADGNELARYNGIELSVPLRQG
;
A
#
# COMPACT_ATOMS: atom_id res chain seq x y z
N MET A 1 0.50 -4.12 63.83
CA MET A 1 -0.22 -4.40 62.57
C MET A 1 -0.02 -3.24 61.58
N GLN A 2 1.19 -3.06 61.00
CA GLN A 2 1.52 -1.87 60.17
C GLN A 2 2.36 -2.17 58.91
N MET A 3 2.79 -3.44 58.72
CA MET A 3 3.77 -3.80 57.68
C MET A 3 3.14 -4.17 56.32
N ARG A 4 1.82 -4.37 56.25
CA ARG A 4 1.10 -4.83 55.05
C ARG A 4 0.63 -3.67 54.14
N GLN A 5 0.37 -2.49 54.71
CA GLN A 5 -0.08 -1.31 53.96
C GLN A 5 1.03 -0.61 53.17
N THR A 6 2.28 -0.67 53.62
CA THR A 6 3.43 -0.05 52.95
C THR A 6 3.82 -0.74 51.64
N ARG A 7 3.71 -2.08 51.57
CA ARG A 7 3.96 -2.83 50.32
C ARG A 7 2.93 -2.48 49.25
N LEU A 8 1.64 -2.47 49.59
CA LEU A 8 0.56 -2.19 48.65
C LEU A 8 0.66 -0.78 48.04
N ARG A 9 1.02 0.21 48.86
CA ARG A 9 1.29 1.60 48.44
C ARG A 9 2.53 1.76 47.56
N ARG A 10 3.54 0.89 47.75
CA ARG A 10 4.78 0.90 46.96
C ARG A 10 4.54 0.31 45.58
N HIS A 11 3.78 -0.78 45.47
CA HIS A 11 3.43 -1.38 44.18
C HIS A 11 2.55 -0.46 43.34
N THR A 12 1.54 0.19 43.93
CA THR A 12 0.69 1.16 43.20
C THR A 12 1.48 2.38 42.70
N ARG A 13 2.44 2.88 43.49
CA ARG A 13 3.34 3.96 43.04
C ARG A 13 4.28 3.51 41.93
N LEU A 14 4.79 2.27 42.01
CA LEU A 14 5.68 1.73 40.98
C LEU A 14 4.94 1.51 39.66
N THR A 15 3.72 0.95 39.70
CA THR A 15 2.88 0.74 38.51
C THR A 15 2.43 2.06 37.90
N LEU A 16 2.10 3.06 38.73
CA LEU A 16 1.76 4.39 38.25
C LEU A 16 2.95 5.01 37.53
N MET A 17 4.15 5.00 38.14
CA MET A 17 5.37 5.53 37.52
C MET A 17 5.70 4.81 36.20
N ALA A 18 5.64 3.48 36.16
CA ALA A 18 5.88 2.71 34.93
C ALA A 18 4.85 3.02 33.83
N GLY A 19 3.57 3.16 34.20
CA GLY A 19 2.51 3.53 33.27
C GLY A 19 2.70 4.93 32.69
N THR A 20 3.04 5.92 33.52
CA THR A 20 3.32 7.28 33.06
C THR A 20 4.53 7.33 32.15
N SER A 21 5.60 6.58 32.46
CA SER A 21 6.78 6.49 31.58
C SER A 21 6.43 5.91 30.20
N ALA A 22 5.61 4.86 30.14
CA ALA A 22 5.20 4.27 28.86
C ALA A 22 4.37 5.25 28.00
N ILE A 23 3.46 6.01 28.62
CA ILE A 23 2.66 7.04 27.94
C ILE A 23 3.55 8.19 27.43
N LEU A 24 4.54 8.61 28.24
CA LEU A 24 5.48 9.66 27.83
C LEU A 24 6.39 9.21 26.69
N LEU A 25 6.84 7.95 26.65
CA LEU A 25 7.61 7.41 25.52
C LEU A 25 6.78 7.37 24.22
N ALA A 26 5.50 7.01 24.29
CA ALA A 26 4.61 6.96 23.12
C ALA A 26 4.33 8.35 22.52
N GLY A 27 4.46 9.43 23.31
CA GLY A 27 4.25 10.80 22.85
C GLY A 27 5.42 11.41 22.05
N CYS A 28 6.59 10.77 22.04
CA CYS A 28 7.77 11.24 21.31
C CYS A 28 7.86 10.71 19.87
N GLU A 29 7.00 9.77 19.48
CA GLU A 29 6.99 9.19 18.15
C GLU A 29 6.03 9.97 17.24
N ASN A 30 6.58 10.81 16.37
CA ASN A 30 5.80 11.62 15.41
C ASN A 30 5.35 10.83 14.17
N GLN A 31 5.47 9.49 14.18
CA GLN A 31 5.08 8.62 13.08
C GLN A 31 3.96 7.66 13.52
N PRO A 32 2.93 7.43 12.70
CA PRO A 32 1.92 6.43 12.98
C PRO A 32 2.56 5.04 13.05
N LEU A 33 2.11 4.22 14.01
CA LEU A 33 2.54 2.84 14.17
C LEU A 33 2.38 2.07 12.83
N ASP A 34 3.49 1.58 12.29
CA ASP A 34 3.50 0.76 11.08
C ASP A 34 3.37 -0.72 11.49
N TYR A 35 2.23 -1.33 11.16
CA TYR A 35 1.95 -2.74 11.46
C TYR A 35 2.60 -3.70 10.45
N ASP A 36 3.44 -3.21 9.53
CA ASP A 36 4.21 -4.06 8.62
C ASP A 36 5.41 -4.70 9.33
N MET A 37 5.27 -5.99 9.68
CA MET A 37 6.34 -6.78 10.31
C MET A 37 7.47 -7.16 9.35
N ARG A 38 7.33 -6.90 8.04
CA ARG A 38 8.40 -7.14 7.06
C ARG A 38 9.52 -6.10 7.19
N SER A 39 9.18 -4.89 7.61
CA SER A 39 10.10 -3.78 7.85
C SER A 39 11.10 -4.09 8.97
N THR A 40 10.66 -4.86 9.98
CA THR A 40 11.47 -5.23 11.16
C THR A 40 12.73 -6.04 10.83
N PHE A 41 12.80 -6.66 9.65
CA PHE A 41 13.94 -7.50 9.24
C PHE A 41 14.83 -6.88 8.15
N GLY A 42 14.62 -5.62 7.78
CA GLY A 42 15.47 -4.92 6.81
C GLY A 42 14.76 -3.78 6.08
N ASP A 43 14.93 -2.56 6.57
CA ASP A 43 14.29 -1.33 6.04
C ASP A 43 14.85 -0.83 4.69
N GLY A 44 15.82 -1.53 4.08
CA GLY A 44 16.52 -1.06 2.88
C GLY A 44 15.69 -0.97 1.59
N PHE A 45 14.48 -1.56 1.55
CA PHE A 45 13.66 -1.66 0.34
C PHE A 45 12.22 -1.12 0.51
N SER A 46 11.92 -0.39 1.58
CA SER A 46 10.56 0.11 1.80
C SER A 46 10.21 1.28 0.87
N THR A 47 9.11 1.15 0.12
CA THR A 47 8.52 2.25 -0.66
C THR A 47 7.39 2.97 0.09
N ALA A 48 7.19 2.66 1.37
CA ALA A 48 6.07 3.15 2.16
C ALA A 48 6.04 4.68 2.27
N GLU A 49 7.20 5.33 2.44
CA GLU A 49 7.28 6.80 2.48
C GLU A 49 6.88 7.43 1.14
N ALA A 50 7.40 6.91 0.03
CA ALA A 50 7.08 7.39 -1.31
C ALA A 50 5.59 7.18 -1.68
N ALA A 51 4.96 6.14 -1.14
CA ALA A 51 3.54 5.84 -1.35
C ALA A 51 2.58 6.72 -0.53
N ARG A 52 3.05 7.40 0.53
CA ARG A 52 2.23 8.27 1.39
C ARG A 52 2.01 9.67 0.78
N GLY A 53 2.85 10.06 -0.17
CA GLY A 53 2.72 11.34 -0.88
C GLY A 53 1.51 11.35 -1.84
N PRO A 54 1.00 12.54 -2.19
CA PRO A 54 0.01 12.66 -3.26
C PRO A 54 0.62 12.15 -4.56
N LEU A 55 0.07 11.07 -5.12
CA LEU A 55 0.41 10.65 -6.47
C LEU A 55 -0.11 11.71 -7.45
N ALA A 56 0.65 11.98 -8.52
CA ALA A 56 0.16 12.81 -9.61
C ALA A 56 -1.15 12.21 -10.17
N ASP A 57 -2.10 13.07 -10.51
CA ASP A 57 -3.38 12.63 -11.06
C ASP A 57 -3.16 11.79 -12.33
N ARG A 58 -3.79 10.63 -12.37
CA ARG A 58 -3.78 9.75 -13.55
C ARG A 58 -4.35 10.53 -14.74
N PRO A 59 -3.59 10.70 -15.84
CA PRO A 59 -4.11 11.39 -17.02
C PRO A 59 -5.34 10.68 -17.59
N LYS A 60 -6.26 11.45 -18.17
CA LYS A 60 -7.48 10.88 -18.75
C LYS A 60 -7.14 10.09 -20.03
N PRO A 61 -7.71 8.87 -20.19
CA PRO A 61 -7.52 8.10 -21.40
C PRO A 61 -8.19 8.74 -22.62
N ASP A 62 -7.68 8.42 -23.82
CA ASP A 62 -8.29 8.78 -25.09
C ASP A 62 -9.60 7.99 -25.36
N ALA A 63 -10.23 8.22 -26.51
CA ALA A 63 -11.46 7.53 -26.92
C ALA A 63 -11.32 6.00 -27.04
N ARG A 64 -10.10 5.47 -27.16
CA ARG A 64 -9.79 4.04 -27.19
C ARG A 64 -9.44 3.49 -25.81
N GLY A 65 -9.33 4.34 -24.80
CA GLY A 65 -8.93 3.96 -23.45
C GLY A 65 -7.42 4.04 -23.22
N VAL A 66 -6.64 4.71 -24.06
CA VAL A 66 -5.17 4.76 -23.95
C VAL A 66 -4.71 5.99 -23.17
N ILE A 67 -3.82 5.79 -22.20
CA ILE A 67 -3.10 6.84 -21.46
C ILE A 67 -1.66 6.86 -21.97
N ALA A 68 -1.23 7.99 -22.50
CA ALA A 68 0.13 8.16 -22.98
C ALA A 68 1.06 8.67 -21.88
N TYR A 69 2.20 8.00 -21.72
CA TYR A 69 3.33 8.44 -20.91
C TYR A 69 4.52 8.73 -21.83
N PRO A 70 5.58 9.41 -21.35
CA PRO A 70 6.71 9.79 -22.20
C PRO A 70 7.39 8.61 -22.93
N ASN A 71 7.45 7.44 -22.30
CA ASN A 71 8.19 6.27 -22.80
C ASN A 71 7.34 4.99 -22.89
N TYR A 72 6.05 5.05 -22.58
CA TYR A 72 5.13 3.92 -22.68
C TYR A 72 3.68 4.39 -22.76
N GLN A 73 2.77 3.46 -22.99
CA GLN A 73 1.33 3.72 -23.02
C GLN A 73 0.61 2.64 -22.23
N VAL A 74 -0.54 2.99 -21.66
CA VAL A 74 -1.38 2.06 -20.89
C VAL A 74 -2.78 2.05 -21.49
N ALA A 75 -3.29 0.87 -21.81
CA ALA A 75 -4.67 0.69 -22.25
C ALA A 75 -5.56 0.30 -21.06
N VAL A 76 -6.59 1.09 -20.78
CA VAL A 76 -7.56 0.82 -19.73
C VAL A 76 -8.62 -0.15 -20.24
N ALA A 77 -8.75 -1.29 -19.58
CA ALA A 77 -9.79 -2.28 -19.87
C ALA A 77 -11.16 -1.76 -19.43
N ARG A 78 -12.15 -1.96 -20.29
CA ARG A 78 -13.56 -1.70 -20.04
C ARG A 78 -14.20 -2.95 -19.47
N ARG A 79 -15.34 -2.78 -18.81
CA ARG A 79 -16.09 -3.91 -18.24
C ARG A 79 -16.46 -4.90 -19.34
N GLY A 80 -16.06 -6.16 -19.16
CA GLY A 80 -16.34 -7.25 -20.10
C GLY A 80 -15.34 -7.39 -21.24
N ASP A 81 -14.32 -6.52 -21.32
CA ASP A 81 -13.23 -6.69 -22.29
C ASP A 81 -12.48 -8.01 -22.03
N THR A 82 -12.04 -8.65 -23.10
CA THR A 82 -10.92 -9.59 -23.07
C THR A 82 -9.63 -8.89 -23.50
N LEU A 83 -8.48 -9.53 -23.29
CA LEU A 83 -7.21 -9.00 -23.81
C LEU A 83 -7.24 -8.84 -25.34
N LYS A 84 -7.91 -9.76 -26.05
CA LYS A 84 -8.15 -9.65 -27.49
C LYS A 84 -8.93 -8.38 -27.86
N ASP A 85 -9.97 -8.03 -27.09
CA ASP A 85 -10.79 -6.85 -27.36
C ASP A 85 -9.99 -5.56 -27.13
N VAL A 86 -9.16 -5.52 -26.08
CA VAL A 86 -8.25 -4.40 -25.84
C VAL A 86 -7.26 -4.25 -26.98
N ALA A 87 -6.60 -5.34 -27.40
CA ALA A 87 -5.62 -5.34 -28.47
C ALA A 87 -6.22 -4.81 -29.79
N ALA A 88 -7.39 -5.31 -30.17
CA ALA A 88 -8.12 -4.85 -31.36
C ALA A 88 -8.49 -3.37 -31.27
N ARG A 89 -8.94 -2.90 -30.09
CA ARG A 89 -9.33 -1.50 -29.89
C ARG A 89 -8.16 -0.52 -29.99
N VAL A 90 -6.99 -0.89 -29.48
CA VAL A 90 -5.81 -0.01 -29.48
C VAL A 90 -4.91 -0.21 -30.70
N GLY A 91 -5.17 -1.24 -31.52
CA GLY A 91 -4.41 -1.55 -32.73
C GLY A 91 -3.06 -2.22 -32.46
N ALA A 92 -2.97 -2.99 -31.36
CA ALA A 92 -1.76 -3.71 -30.98
C ALA A 92 -1.87 -5.22 -31.32
N ASP A 93 -0.73 -5.89 -31.44
CA ASP A 93 -0.69 -7.34 -31.59
C ASP A 93 -1.12 -8.01 -30.27
N GLY A 94 -2.22 -8.76 -30.30
CA GLY A 94 -2.76 -9.42 -29.12
C GLY A 94 -1.83 -10.51 -28.57
N ASN A 95 -1.10 -11.24 -29.41
CA ASN A 95 -0.19 -12.29 -28.96
C ASN A 95 1.07 -11.71 -28.31
N GLU A 96 1.54 -10.56 -28.78
CA GLU A 96 2.59 -9.79 -28.12
C GLU A 96 2.13 -9.29 -26.76
N LEU A 97 0.96 -8.66 -26.68
CA LEU A 97 0.39 -8.21 -25.41
C LEU A 97 0.16 -9.37 -24.43
N ALA A 98 -0.31 -10.53 -24.91
CA ALA A 98 -0.54 -11.72 -24.10
C ALA A 98 0.75 -12.23 -23.47
N ARG A 99 1.82 -12.35 -24.27
CA ARG A 99 3.14 -12.78 -23.80
C ARG A 99 3.73 -11.78 -22.82
N TYR A 100 3.62 -10.48 -23.11
CA TYR A 100 4.18 -9.43 -22.26
C TYR A 100 3.50 -9.34 -20.89
N ASN A 101 2.16 -9.44 -20.86
CA ASN A 101 1.37 -9.29 -19.63
C ASN A 101 1.11 -10.61 -18.90
N GLY A 102 1.43 -11.76 -19.50
CA GLY A 102 1.14 -13.08 -18.92
C GLY A 102 -0.36 -13.38 -18.84
N ILE A 103 -1.15 -12.89 -19.79
CA ILE A 103 -2.61 -13.03 -19.83
C ILE A 103 -3.02 -13.64 -21.16
N GLU A 104 -3.83 -14.69 -21.13
CA GLU A 104 -4.34 -15.31 -22.36
C GLU A 104 -5.39 -14.41 -23.05
N LEU A 105 -5.45 -14.46 -24.38
CA LEU A 105 -6.27 -13.56 -25.20
C LEU A 105 -7.75 -13.52 -24.83
N SER A 106 -8.30 -14.66 -24.41
CA SER A 106 -9.72 -14.85 -24.07
C SER A 106 -10.06 -14.49 -22.62
N VAL A 107 -9.07 -14.17 -21.78
CA VAL A 107 -9.27 -13.89 -20.36
C VAL A 107 -10.08 -12.59 -20.21
N PRO A 108 -11.22 -12.61 -19.50
CA PRO A 108 -11.95 -11.39 -19.16
C PRO A 108 -11.11 -10.52 -18.23
N LEU A 109 -10.91 -9.28 -18.63
CA LEU A 109 -10.18 -8.30 -17.85
C LEU A 109 -11.10 -7.61 -16.85
N ARG A 110 -10.53 -7.28 -15.69
CA ARG A 110 -11.21 -6.43 -14.70
C ARG A 110 -11.33 -5.02 -15.26
N GLN A 111 -12.40 -4.32 -14.85
CA GLN A 111 -12.52 -2.90 -15.12
C GLN A 111 -11.34 -2.16 -14.46
N GLY A 112 -10.65 -1.31 -15.24
CA GLY A 112 -9.46 -0.56 -14.79
C GLY A 112 -9.67 0.92 -14.54
#